data_AF-A0A955AI50-F1
#
_entry.id   AF-A0A955AI50-F1
#
_cell.length_a   1.000
_cell.length_b   1.000
_cell.length_c   1.000
_cell.angle_alpha   90.00
_cell.angle_beta   90.00
_cell.angle_gamma   90.00
#
_symmetry.space_group_name_H-M   'P 1'
#
loop_
_entity.id
_entity.type
_entity.pdbx_description
1 polymer ?
#
loop_
_entity_poly.entity_id
_entity_poly.type
_entity_poly.pdbx_seq_one_letter_code
_entity_poly.pdbx_strand_id
1 'polypeptide(L)' 'MNLGDLAARIERLQPDAEPRDVARLCLLLSNSVNDLTGLEDDDVLRTAWTETGLRLQFATDQHAAMTEELEQLARS' A
#
# COMPACT_ATOMS: atom_id res chain seq x y z
N MET A 1 -0.31 14.93 12.49
CA MET A 1 0.67 14.53 11.45
C MET A 1 0.27 15.00 10.05
N ASN A 2 1.20 15.42 9.18
CA ASN A 2 0.93 15.70 7.75
C ASN A 2 1.45 14.57 6.82
N LEU A 3 1.19 14.68 5.51
CA LEU A 3 1.56 13.63 4.54
C LEU A 3 3.10 13.43 4.40
N GLY A 4 3.87 14.53 4.49
CA GLY A 4 5.33 14.47 4.45
C GLY A 4 5.91 13.80 5.69
N ASP A 5 5.35 14.09 6.87
CA ASP A 5 5.72 13.44 8.13
C ASP A 5 5.43 11.93 8.08
N LEU A 6 4.29 11.55 7.50
CA LEU A 6 3.90 10.15 7.31
C LEU A 6 4.88 9.42 6.39
N ALA A 7 5.25 10.00 5.25
CA ALA A 7 6.23 9.42 4.34
C ALA A 7 7.59 9.22 5.01
N ALA A 8 8.09 10.24 5.73
CA ALA A 8 9.36 10.16 6.45
C ALA A 8 9.35 9.12 7.60
N ARG A 9 8.18 8.86 8.21
CA ARG A 9 8.03 7.78 9.20
C ARG A 9 8.08 6.42 8.54
N ILE A 10 7.34 6.26 7.46
CA ILE A 10 7.32 5.02 6.67
C ILE A 10 8.73 4.65 6.19
N GLU A 11 9.48 5.61 5.62
CA GLU A 11 10.86 5.38 5.18
C GLU A 11 11.78 4.96 6.33
N ARG A 12 11.57 5.47 7.54
CA ARG A 12 12.32 5.03 8.73
C ARG A 12 11.94 3.62 9.18
N LEU A 13 10.67 3.26 9.08
CA LEU A 13 10.19 1.92 9.45
C LEU A 13 10.60 0.86 8.43
N GLN A 14 10.72 1.23 7.16
CA GLN A 14 11.14 0.34 6.08
C GLN A 14 12.08 1.07 5.10
N PRO A 15 13.39 1.10 5.40
CA PRO A 15 14.40 1.85 4.61
C PRO A 15 14.53 1.37 3.16
N ASP A 16 14.20 0.11 2.90
CA ASP A 16 14.29 -0.51 1.58
C ASP A 16 12.99 -0.37 0.77
N ALA A 17 12.00 0.37 1.28
CA ALA A 17 10.75 0.59 0.56
C ALA A 17 10.97 1.49 -0.67
N GLU A 18 10.40 1.12 -1.81
CA GLU A 18 10.51 1.94 -2.99
C GLU A 18 9.66 3.22 -2.85
N PRO A 19 10.11 4.39 -3.36
CA PRO A 19 9.37 5.64 -3.23
C PRO A 19 7.93 5.60 -3.77
N ARG A 20 7.70 4.79 -4.81
CA ARG A 20 6.35 4.57 -5.36
C ARG A 20 5.42 3.85 -4.37
N ASP A 21 5.96 2.91 -3.61
CA ASP A 21 5.20 2.14 -2.62
C ASP A 21 4.90 3.02 -1.41
N VAL A 22 5.87 3.83 -0.97
CA VAL A 22 5.68 4.85 0.07
C VAL A 22 4.54 5.80 -0.31
N ALA A 23 4.59 6.39 -1.51
CA ALA A 23 3.56 7.33 -1.97
C ALA A 23 2.16 6.68 -2.07
N ARG A 24 2.10 5.48 -2.65
CA ARG A 24 0.85 4.73 -2.78
C ARG A 24 0.25 4.38 -1.43
N LEU A 25 1.08 4.01 -0.46
CA LEU A 25 0.62 3.63 0.85
C LEU A 25 0.22 4.85 1.70
N CYS A 26 0.91 5.97 1.58
CA CYS A 26 0.47 7.25 2.15
C CYS A 26 -0.96 7.60 1.71
N LEU A 27 -1.27 7.43 0.42
CA LEU A 27 -2.61 7.67 -0.14
C LEU A 27 -3.66 6.70 0.43
N LEU A 28 -3.33 5.40 0.48
CA LEU A 28 -4.27 4.38 0.98
C LEU A 28 -4.55 4.57 2.48
N LEU A 29 -3.51 4.82 3.26
CA LEU A 29 -3.63 5.11 4.68
C LEU A 29 -4.43 6.39 4.92
N SER A 30 -4.16 7.46 4.18
CA SER A 30 -4.92 8.72 4.30
C SER A 30 -6.40 8.56 3.95
N ASN A 31 -6.75 7.58 3.13
CA ASN A 31 -8.14 7.25 2.81
C ASN A 31 -8.78 6.29 3.82
N SER A 32 -7.98 5.61 4.65
CA SER A 32 -8.47 4.64 5.64
C SER A 32 -8.84 5.26 6.99
N VAL A 33 -8.38 6.48 7.25
CA VAL A 33 -8.63 7.22 8.50
C VAL A 33 -9.19 8.61 8.19
N ASN A 34 -10.06 9.12 9.06
CA ASN A 34 -10.59 10.48 8.92
C ASN A 34 -9.54 11.55 9.26
N ASP A 35 -8.55 11.20 10.09
CA ASP A 35 -7.45 12.07 10.49
C ASP A 35 -6.16 11.26 10.58
N LEU A 36 -5.08 11.80 9.99
CA LEU A 36 -3.75 11.21 9.98
C LEU A 36 -3.14 11.11 11.39
N THR A 37 -3.64 11.87 12.38
CA THR A 37 -3.21 11.72 13.78
C THR A 37 -3.44 10.32 14.34
N GLY A 38 -4.42 9.57 13.82
CA GLY A 38 -4.68 8.18 14.20
C GLY A 38 -3.57 7.19 13.79
N LEU A 39 -2.64 7.61 12.93
CA LEU A 39 -1.50 6.82 12.46
C LEU A 39 -0.19 7.23 13.16
N GLU A 40 -0.29 7.97 14.28
CA GLU A 40 0.90 8.41 15.01
C GLU A 40 1.56 7.33 15.85
N ASP A 41 0.95 6.15 15.97
CA ASP A 41 1.54 4.98 16.61
C ASP A 41 2.30 4.15 15.55
N ASP A 42 3.59 3.88 15.81
CA ASP A 42 4.46 3.15 14.87
C ASP A 42 4.03 1.68 14.68
N ASP A 43 3.43 1.04 15.69
CA ASP A 43 2.96 -0.34 15.58
C ASP A 43 1.65 -0.42 14.78
N VAL A 44 0.77 0.57 14.96
CA VAL A 44 -0.44 0.74 14.14
C VAL A 44 -0.04 1.01 12.69
N LEU A 45 0.92 1.92 12.48
CA LEU A 45 1.41 2.27 11.16
C LEU A 45 2.06 1.08 10.44
N ARG A 46 2.90 0.32 11.15
CA ARG A 46 3.53 -0.90 10.62
C ARG A 46 2.50 -1.95 10.24
N THR A 47 1.50 -2.18 11.09
CA THR A 47 0.43 -3.16 10.84
C THR A 47 -0.39 -2.75 9.62
N ALA A 48 -0.86 -1.50 9.61
CA ALA A 48 -1.62 -0.96 8.49
C ALA A 48 -0.81 -0.96 7.19
N TRP A 49 0.49 -0.72 7.26
CA TRP A 49 1.41 -0.81 6.12
C TRP A 49 1.51 -2.24 5.57
N THR A 50 1.77 -3.24 6.41
CA THR A 50 1.86 -4.64 5.97
C THR A 50 0.54 -5.13 5.40
N GLU A 51 -0.58 -4.85 6.06
CA GLU A 51 -1.91 -5.25 5.57
C GLU A 51 -2.26 -4.60 4.23
N THR A 52 -1.98 -3.31 4.09
CA THR A 52 -2.26 -2.57 2.86
C THR A 52 -1.35 -3.03 1.72
N GLY A 53 -0.07 -3.27 1.99
CA GLY A 53 0.88 -3.85 1.05
C GLY A 53 0.45 -5.24 0.56
N LEU A 54 0.04 -6.11 1.48
CA LEU A 54 -0.49 -7.44 1.14
C LEU A 54 -1.75 -7.35 0.28
N ARG A 55 -2.74 -6.52 0.67
CA ARG A 55 -3.96 -6.31 -0.14
C ARG A 55 -3.64 -5.81 -1.54
N LEU A 56 -2.64 -4.95 -1.67
CA LEU A 56 -2.22 -4.43 -2.96
C LEU A 56 -1.58 -5.51 -3.84
N GLN A 57 -0.71 -6.34 -3.27
CA GLN A 57 -0.11 -7.48 -3.95
C GLN A 57 -1.19 -8.47 -4.41
N PHE A 58 -2.12 -8.83 -3.53
CA PHE A 58 -3.25 -9.70 -3.86
C PHE A 58 -4.15 -9.13 -4.98
N ALA A 59 -4.48 -7.84 -4.94
CA ALA A 59 -5.26 -7.21 -5.99
C ALA A 59 -4.49 -7.19 -7.33
N THR A 60 -3.18 -6.92 -7.28
CA THR A 60 -2.33 -6.92 -8.47
C THR A 60 -2.21 -8.33 -9.07
N ASP A 61 -2.03 -9.35 -8.23
CA ASP A 61 -1.94 -10.75 -8.64
C ASP A 61 -3.27 -11.27 -9.21
N GLN A 62 -4.40 -10.88 -8.62
CA GLN A 62 -5.73 -11.20 -9.12
C GLN A 62 -5.98 -10.59 -10.51
N HIS A 63 -5.56 -9.35 -10.74
CA HIS A 63 -5.67 -8.71 -12.06
C HIS A 63 -4.74 -9.34 -13.10
N ALA A 64 -3.53 -9.76 -12.70
CA ALA A 64 -2.59 -10.45 -13.58
C ALA A 64 -3.15 -11.81 -14.03
N ALA A 65 -3.65 -12.62 -13.09
CA ALA A 65 -4.23 -13.93 -13.40
C ALA A 65 -5.49 -13.82 -14.27
N MET A 66 -6.36 -12.82 -14.02
CA MET A 66 -7.57 -12.62 -14.83
C MET A 66 -7.25 -12.15 -16.26
N THR A 67 -6.20 -11.33 -16.42
CA THR A 67 -5.72 -10.91 -17.75
C THR A 67 -5.20 -12.11 -18.54
N GLU A 68 -4.46 -13.00 -17.88
CA GLU A 68 -3.91 -14.20 -18.50
C GLU A 68 -5.00 -15.20 -18.95
N GLU A 69 -6.05 -15.39 -18.14
CA GLU A 69 -7.23 -16.20 -18.49
C GLU A 69 -8.00 -15.62 -19.70
N LEU A 70 -8.14 -14.29 -19.78
CA LEU A 70 -8.79 -13.63 -20.91
C LEU A 70 -7.95 -13.73 -22.19
N GLU A 71 -6.63 -13.65 -22.10
CA GLU A 71 -5.75 -13.88 -23.26
C GLU A 71 -5.78 -15.33 -23.74
N GLN A 72 -5.91 -16.30 -22.84
CA GLN A 72 -6.09 -17.71 -23.22
C GLN A 72 -7.42 -17.93 -23.95
N LEU A 73 -8.52 -17.33 -23.48
CA LEU A 73 -9.81 -17.38 -24.14
C LEU A 73 -9.81 -16.70 -25.52
N ALA A 74 -9.07 -15.59 -25.68
CA ALA A 74 -8.97 -14.88 -26.96
C ALA A 74 -8.07 -15.58 -28.00
N ARG A 75 -7.23 -16.53 -27.57
CA ARG A 75 -6.36 -17.35 -28.45
C ARG A 75 -6.95 -18.74 -28.77
N SER A 76 -8.14 -19.07 -28.24
CA SER A 76 -8.92 -20.27 -28.55
C SER A 76 -9.98 -20.00 -29.62
#